data_AF-A0A7X7KDA3-F1
#
_entry.id   AF-A0A7X7KDA3-F1
#
_cell.length_a   1.000
_cell.length_b   1.000
_cell.length_c   1.000
_cell.angle_alpha   90.00
_cell.angle_beta   90.00
_cell.angle_gamma   90.00
#
_symmetry.space_group_name_H-M   'P 1'
#
loop_
_entity.id
_entity.type
_entity.pdbx_description
1 polymer ?
#
loop_
_entity_poly.entity_id
_entity_poly.type
_entity_poly.pdbx_seq_one_letter_code
_entity_poly.pdbx_strand_id
1 'polypeptide(L)'
;VVPIGEESILKGLRQVVPGEFYAAATRPPAVYRGNPFQIEVGLVHGGVAPVHRITRDALVEMLEESDARTLRQFLINTFNGMGPDGADKILAAAKVGTRVSPGRLKPANIDHLHHALKEVNLSEGQTMNVLRYANRAPLQFQAGGCAITQTVMSTNWRSYGLSQSRNSLPSGPVTVMVHIASVWVPFTNESKEAVASYPEIQKELRLALQSVGRKLGMYLRRRMKVRHEGQRRNIFLRYIGEVATAVSRVNSADRDKLYEQLLEVAKKRTAEADVKLNDRGKAITDEDFGDNVIIVPPEEAGLGTGG
;
A
#
# COMPACT_ATOMS: atom_id res chain seq x y z
N VAL A 1 -26.79 8.00 15.83
CA VAL A 1 -25.39 7.57 15.57
C VAL A 1 -24.70 8.74 14.88
N VAL A 2 -23.55 9.19 15.37
CA VAL A 2 -22.83 10.34 14.78
C VAL A 2 -21.55 9.82 14.12
N PRO A 3 -21.46 9.80 12.78
CA PRO A 3 -20.23 9.42 12.07
C PRO A 3 -19.10 10.44 12.30
N ILE A 4 -17.89 10.08 11.86
CA ILE A 4 -16.74 10.99 11.82
C ILE A 4 -16.81 11.88 10.57
N GLY A 5 -17.23 11.31 9.45
CA GLY A 5 -17.27 11.94 8.13
C GLY A 5 -16.04 11.62 7.28
N GLU A 6 -16.24 11.47 5.98
CA GLU A 6 -15.19 11.09 5.02
C GLU A 6 -14.06 12.12 4.96
N GLU A 7 -14.39 13.42 4.95
CA GLU A 7 -13.42 14.52 4.95
C GLU A 7 -12.53 14.50 6.20
N SER A 8 -13.13 14.32 7.37
CA SER A 8 -12.42 14.25 8.65
C SER A 8 -11.51 13.01 8.72
N ILE A 9 -11.97 11.87 8.20
CA ILE A 9 -11.17 10.64 8.09
C ILE A 9 -9.96 10.87 7.19
N LEU A 10 -10.16 11.48 6.01
CA LEU A 10 -9.08 11.78 5.07
C LEU A 10 -8.05 12.74 5.68
N LYS A 11 -8.51 13.81 6.34
CA LYS A 11 -7.64 14.77 7.02
C LYS A 11 -6.82 14.10 8.13
N GLY A 12 -7.47 13.31 8.98
CA GLY A 12 -6.78 12.60 10.07
C GLY A 12 -5.77 11.57 9.56
N LEU A 13 -6.13 10.79 8.54
CA LEU A 13 -5.22 9.82 7.95
C LEU A 13 -4.01 10.47 7.29
N ARG A 14 -4.18 11.61 6.59
CA ARG A 14 -3.07 12.34 5.97
C ARG A 14 -2.06 12.88 6.99
N GLN A 15 -2.55 13.29 8.16
CA GLN A 15 -1.68 13.79 9.23
C GLN A 15 -0.87 12.68 9.91
N VAL A 16 -1.48 11.51 10.10
CA VAL A 16 -0.88 10.43 10.92
C VAL A 16 -0.11 9.42 10.07
N VAL A 17 -0.60 9.09 8.87
CA VAL A 17 -0.07 8.00 8.05
C VAL A 17 0.47 8.59 6.74
N PRO A 18 1.79 8.52 6.47
CA PRO A 18 2.34 8.94 5.19
C PRO A 18 1.85 8.00 4.08
N GLY A 19 1.52 8.57 2.93
CA GLY A 19 0.90 7.83 1.84
C GLY A 19 0.86 8.63 0.54
N GLU A 20 0.74 7.92 -0.57
CA GLU A 20 0.60 8.51 -1.91
C GLU A 20 -0.86 8.59 -2.34
N PHE A 21 -1.71 7.75 -1.75
CA PHE A 21 -3.11 7.62 -2.11
C PHE A 21 -3.96 7.45 -0.86
N TYR A 22 -5.04 8.22 -0.76
CA TYR A 22 -6.00 8.17 0.32
C TYR A 22 -7.40 8.05 -0.26
N ALA A 23 -8.22 7.19 0.32
CA ALA A 23 -9.63 7.07 -0.03
C ALA A 23 -10.46 6.86 1.23
N ALA A 24 -11.62 7.50 1.30
CA ALA A 24 -12.60 7.25 2.35
C ALA A 24 -13.96 6.85 1.75
N ALA A 25 -14.74 6.15 2.56
CA ALA A 25 -16.12 5.80 2.26
C ALA A 25 -16.93 5.65 3.55
N THR A 26 -18.10 6.28 3.57
CA THR A 26 -19.11 6.12 4.62
C THR A 26 -20.31 5.38 4.07
N ARG A 27 -20.70 4.28 4.72
CA ARG A 27 -21.90 3.52 4.37
C ARG A 27 -23.15 4.21 4.92
N PRO A 28 -24.32 4.04 4.29
CA PRO A 28 -25.58 4.42 4.90
C PRO A 28 -25.78 3.64 6.21
N PRO A 29 -26.53 4.19 7.19
CA PRO A 29 -26.85 3.49 8.43
C PRO A 29 -27.55 2.16 8.15
N ALA A 30 -27.18 1.13 8.90
CA ALA A 30 -27.79 -0.19 8.88
C ALA A 30 -28.23 -0.57 10.30
N VAL A 31 -28.92 -1.70 10.45
CA VAL A 31 -29.44 -2.15 11.75
C VAL A 31 -28.98 -3.58 12.01
N TYR A 32 -28.51 -3.85 13.22
CA TYR A 32 -28.24 -5.20 13.70
C TYR A 32 -29.03 -5.41 15.00
N ARG A 33 -29.85 -6.46 15.08
CA ARG A 33 -30.68 -6.77 16.26
C ARG A 33 -31.44 -5.55 16.85
N GLY A 34 -31.99 -4.69 15.98
CA GLY A 34 -32.70 -3.48 16.38
C GLY A 34 -31.82 -2.28 16.74
N ASN A 35 -30.49 -2.42 16.79
CA ASN A 35 -29.56 -1.34 17.06
C ASN A 35 -29.04 -0.71 15.75
N PRO A 36 -29.25 0.59 15.52
CA PRO A 36 -28.70 1.26 14.36
C PRO A 36 -27.18 1.42 14.49
N PHE A 37 -26.46 1.13 13.42
CA PHE A 37 -25.03 1.28 13.31
C PHE A 37 -24.64 1.86 11.95
N GLN A 38 -23.45 2.44 11.87
CA GLN A 38 -22.88 2.96 10.64
C GLN A 38 -21.41 2.58 10.56
N ILE A 39 -20.92 2.32 9.35
CA ILE A 39 -19.54 1.93 9.10
C ILE A 39 -18.88 2.96 8.20
N GLU A 40 -17.68 3.36 8.60
CA GLU A 40 -16.82 4.26 7.86
C GLU A 40 -15.47 3.58 7.67
N VAL A 41 -14.90 3.72 6.47
CA VAL A 41 -13.61 3.13 6.14
C VAL A 41 -12.73 4.20 5.49
N GLY A 42 -11.50 4.28 5.95
CA GLY A 42 -10.43 5.00 5.29
C GLY A 42 -9.33 4.03 4.84
N LEU A 43 -8.73 4.28 3.70
CA LEU A 43 -7.64 3.49 3.15
C LEU A 43 -6.53 4.43 2.71
N VAL A 44 -5.30 4.10 3.10
CA VAL A 44 -4.07 4.74 2.68
C VAL A 44 -3.22 3.71 1.94
N HIS A 45 -2.67 4.08 0.79
CA HIS A 45 -1.71 3.26 0.06
C HIS A 45 -0.44 4.07 -0.23
N GLY A 46 0.70 3.40 -0.09
CA GLY A 46 2.02 3.98 -0.28
C GLY A 46 2.54 4.58 1.02
N GLY A 47 3.65 5.31 0.91
CA GLY A 47 4.41 5.79 2.06
C GLY A 47 5.59 4.88 2.38
N VAL A 48 6.62 5.49 2.96
CA VAL A 48 7.82 4.77 3.38
C VAL A 48 7.52 4.06 4.69
N ALA A 49 7.85 2.77 4.79
CA ALA A 49 7.78 2.07 6.07
C ALA A 49 8.57 2.85 7.14
N PRO A 50 8.09 2.98 8.38
CA PRO A 50 8.85 3.62 9.46
C PRO A 50 10.23 2.97 9.68
N VAL A 51 10.40 1.71 9.24
CA VAL A 51 11.67 0.97 9.22
C VAL A 51 12.82 1.75 8.59
N HIS A 52 12.57 2.64 7.62
CA HIS A 52 13.65 3.40 6.96
C HIS A 52 14.27 4.50 7.85
N ARG A 53 13.68 4.79 9.03
CA ARG A 53 14.08 5.93 9.88
C ARG A 53 14.74 5.55 11.21
N ILE A 54 15.02 4.28 11.47
CA ILE A 54 15.75 3.91 12.69
C ILE A 54 17.20 4.39 12.64
N THR A 55 17.66 5.00 13.73
CA THR A 55 19.09 5.31 13.91
C THR A 55 19.86 4.01 14.15
N ARG A 56 21.17 4.05 13.93
CA ARG A 56 22.04 2.90 14.18
C ARG A 56 21.95 2.46 15.64
N ASP A 57 21.97 3.42 16.55
CA ASP A 57 21.98 3.16 17.99
C ASP A 57 20.65 2.54 18.44
N ALA A 58 19.51 3.05 17.95
CA ALA A 58 18.21 2.45 18.21
C ALA A 58 18.12 1.01 17.68
N LEU A 59 18.74 0.71 16.53
CA LEU A 59 18.78 -0.67 16.02
C LEU A 59 19.63 -1.57 16.92
N VAL A 60 20.74 -1.07 17.48
CA VAL A 60 21.57 -1.83 18.43
C VAL A 60 20.77 -2.14 19.69
N GLU A 61 20.12 -1.15 20.28
CA GLU A 61 19.26 -1.33 21.46
C GLU A 61 18.16 -2.38 21.21
N MET A 62 17.45 -2.27 20.08
CA MET A 62 16.43 -3.25 19.70
C MET A 62 16.98 -4.67 19.51
N LEU A 63 18.20 -4.83 18.98
CA LEU A 63 18.84 -6.13 18.80
C LEU A 63 19.28 -6.75 20.13
N GLU A 64 19.69 -5.93 21.10
CA GLU A 64 20.11 -6.37 22.44
C GLU A 64 18.91 -6.73 23.31
N GLU A 65 17.82 -5.97 23.24
CA GLU A 65 16.59 -6.21 24.02
C GLU A 65 15.70 -7.32 23.43
N SER A 66 15.90 -7.67 22.15
CA SER A 66 15.08 -8.64 21.45
C SER A 66 15.21 -10.06 22.02
N ASP A 67 14.06 -10.65 22.38
CA ASP A 67 13.91 -12.06 22.78
C ASP A 67 13.86 -13.04 21.59
N ALA A 68 13.85 -12.52 20.35
CA ALA A 68 13.72 -13.35 19.16
C ALA A 68 14.93 -14.29 18.97
N ARG A 69 14.65 -15.56 18.62
CA ARG A 69 15.68 -16.58 18.41
C ARG A 69 16.47 -16.38 17.11
N THR A 70 15.89 -15.66 16.16
CA THR A 70 16.47 -15.44 14.83
C THR A 70 16.24 -14.00 14.38
N LEU A 71 17.18 -13.43 13.62
CA LEU A 71 17.04 -12.11 13.01
C LEU A 71 15.81 -12.00 12.13
N ARG A 72 15.43 -13.09 11.44
CA ARG A 72 14.19 -13.12 10.66
C ARG A 72 12.96 -12.88 11.55
N GLN A 73 12.90 -13.56 12.69
CA GLN A 73 11.80 -13.40 13.64
C GLN A 73 11.82 -12.02 14.31
N PHE A 74 13.01 -11.52 14.68
CA PHE A 74 13.20 -10.17 15.19
C PHE A 74 12.62 -9.13 14.22
N LEU A 75 13.00 -9.23 12.94
CA LEU A 75 12.57 -8.32 11.90
C LEU A 75 11.04 -8.32 11.73
N ILE A 76 10.41 -9.50 11.72
CA ILE A 76 8.96 -9.65 11.56
C ILE A 76 8.18 -9.14 12.79
N ASN A 77 8.69 -9.37 13.99
CA ASN A 77 7.97 -9.08 15.24
C ASN A 77 8.16 -7.64 15.72
N THR A 78 9.34 -7.06 15.49
CA THR A 78 9.71 -5.75 16.01
C THR A 78 9.26 -4.62 15.09
N PHE A 79 9.34 -4.85 13.77
CA PHE A 79 9.00 -3.83 12.79
C PHE A 79 7.58 -4.03 12.28
N ASN A 80 6.70 -3.11 12.66
CA ASN A 80 5.32 -3.10 12.20
C ASN A 80 5.24 -3.12 10.68
N GLY A 81 4.40 -4.02 10.18
CA GLY A 81 4.22 -4.21 8.76
C GLY A 81 5.36 -4.96 8.09
N MET A 82 6.36 -5.53 8.79
CA MET A 82 7.39 -6.34 8.13
C MET A 82 6.95 -7.80 8.00
N GLY A 83 6.60 -8.21 6.79
CA GLY A 83 6.25 -9.59 6.47
C GLY A 83 7.47 -10.50 6.27
N PRO A 84 7.24 -11.83 6.17
CA PRO A 84 8.30 -12.83 5.97
C PRO A 84 9.17 -12.53 4.74
N ASP A 85 8.55 -12.22 3.61
CA ASP A 85 9.27 -11.95 2.35
C ASP A 85 10.10 -10.66 2.43
N GLY A 86 9.63 -9.68 3.21
CA GLY A 86 10.37 -8.44 3.46
C GLY A 86 11.61 -8.68 4.31
N ALA A 87 11.47 -9.42 5.40
CA ALA A 87 12.58 -9.80 6.26
C ALA A 87 13.64 -10.60 5.48
N ASP A 88 13.21 -11.55 4.63
CA ASP A 88 14.12 -12.35 3.82
C ASP A 88 14.87 -11.50 2.78
N LYS A 89 14.22 -10.51 2.16
CA LYS A 89 14.87 -9.54 1.25
C LYS A 89 15.91 -8.65 1.94
N ILE A 90 15.60 -8.13 3.13
CA ILE A 90 16.54 -7.31 3.92
C ILE A 90 17.79 -8.11 4.27
N LEU A 91 17.60 -9.34 4.78
CA LEU A 91 18.70 -10.18 5.22
C LEU A 91 19.59 -10.61 4.04
N ALA A 92 18.98 -10.87 2.87
CA ALA A 92 19.72 -11.12 1.64
C ALA A 92 20.54 -9.89 1.20
N ALA A 93 19.96 -8.69 1.22
CA ALA A 93 20.65 -7.45 0.89
C ALA A 93 21.81 -7.14 1.87
N ALA A 94 21.58 -7.37 3.16
CA ALA A 94 22.58 -7.21 4.22
C ALA A 94 23.66 -8.30 4.20
N LYS A 95 23.48 -9.36 3.41
CA LYS A 95 24.34 -10.57 3.38
C LYS A 95 24.46 -11.24 4.76
N VAL A 96 23.37 -11.25 5.53
CA VAL A 96 23.30 -11.84 6.87
C VAL A 96 22.43 -13.10 6.86
N GLY A 97 22.85 -14.14 7.57
CA GLY A 97 22.11 -15.39 7.65
C GLY A 97 20.77 -15.26 8.39
N THR A 98 19.72 -15.95 7.90
CA THR A 98 18.35 -15.84 8.42
C THR A 98 18.15 -16.42 9.82
N ARG A 99 19.01 -17.35 10.24
CA ARG A 99 18.95 -18.06 11.52
C ARG A 99 19.94 -17.56 12.57
N VAL A 100 20.57 -16.39 12.35
CA VAL A 100 21.49 -15.78 13.32
C VAL A 100 20.68 -15.15 14.45
N SER A 101 21.15 -15.29 15.69
CA SER A 101 20.51 -14.65 16.85
C SER A 101 20.81 -13.14 16.90
N PRO A 102 19.81 -12.27 17.15
CA PRO A 102 19.98 -10.81 17.22
C PRO A 102 21.14 -10.35 18.10
N GLY A 103 21.20 -10.84 19.35
CA GLY A 103 22.23 -10.45 20.32
C GLY A 103 23.65 -11.00 20.05
N ARG A 104 23.86 -11.78 18.99
CA ARG A 104 25.19 -12.29 18.59
C ARG A 104 25.69 -11.68 17.28
N LEU A 105 25.06 -10.62 16.81
CA LEU A 105 25.43 -10.00 15.54
C LEU A 105 26.73 -9.19 15.68
N LYS A 106 27.69 -9.41 14.78
CA LYS A 106 28.94 -8.63 14.76
C LYS A 106 28.67 -7.17 14.39
N PRO A 107 29.42 -6.18 14.92
CA PRO A 107 29.21 -4.75 14.62
C PRO A 107 29.14 -4.42 13.12
N ALA A 108 30.05 -4.98 12.30
CA ALA A 108 30.03 -4.77 10.85
C ALA A 108 28.76 -5.30 10.17
N ASN A 109 28.18 -6.38 10.68
CA ASN A 109 26.92 -6.93 10.17
C ASN A 109 25.72 -6.08 10.62
N ILE A 110 25.81 -5.40 11.77
CA ILE A 110 24.80 -4.42 12.20
C ILE A 110 24.79 -3.23 11.23
N ASP A 111 25.97 -2.76 10.80
CA ASP A 111 26.08 -1.65 9.84
C ASP A 111 25.50 -2.02 8.47
N HIS A 112 25.80 -3.23 7.98
CA HIS A 112 25.20 -3.75 6.75
C HIS A 112 23.67 -3.93 6.87
N LEU A 113 23.20 -4.40 8.01
CA LEU A 113 21.77 -4.53 8.28
C LEU A 113 21.08 -3.16 8.33
N HIS A 114 21.69 -2.18 8.99
CA HIS A 114 21.21 -0.80 9.05
C HIS A 114 21.12 -0.16 7.67
N HIS A 115 22.15 -0.36 6.83
CA HIS A 115 22.17 0.11 5.45
C HIS A 115 21.07 -0.56 4.61
N ALA A 116 20.93 -1.88 4.71
CA ALA A 116 19.89 -2.62 4.00
C ALA A 116 18.47 -2.18 4.44
N LEU A 117 18.25 -1.89 5.73
CA LEU A 117 16.98 -1.38 6.25
C LEU A 117 16.63 0.02 5.70
N LYS A 118 17.63 0.81 5.29
CA LYS A 118 17.44 2.13 4.66
C LYS A 118 17.22 2.07 3.15
N GLU A 119 17.87 1.14 2.46
CA GLU A 119 17.84 1.10 0.98
C GLU A 119 16.77 0.16 0.42
N VAL A 120 16.44 -0.92 1.12
CA VAL A 120 15.49 -1.92 0.62
C VAL A 120 14.08 -1.37 0.76
N ASN A 121 13.52 -0.91 -0.36
CA ASN A 121 12.14 -0.48 -0.45
C ASN A 121 11.19 -1.69 -0.27
N LEU A 122 10.67 -1.83 0.95
CA LEU A 122 9.91 -3.00 1.42
C LEU A 122 8.45 -3.03 0.98
N SER A 123 8.04 -2.25 -0.03
CA SER A 123 6.64 -2.18 -0.46
C SER A 123 6.02 -3.56 -0.77
N GLU A 124 6.81 -4.52 -1.25
CA GLU A 124 6.34 -5.87 -1.60
C GLU A 124 6.31 -6.87 -0.43
N GLY A 125 7.00 -6.55 0.67
CA GLY A 125 7.08 -7.41 1.85
C GLY A 125 6.24 -6.90 3.02
N GLN A 126 5.56 -5.77 2.87
CA GLN A 126 4.82 -5.18 3.97
C GLN A 126 3.48 -5.86 4.19
N THR A 127 3.07 -6.10 5.43
CA THR A 127 1.69 -6.51 5.72
C THR A 127 0.80 -5.29 5.95
N MET A 128 -0.43 -5.34 5.45
CA MET A 128 -1.37 -4.25 5.62
C MET A 128 -1.68 -4.00 7.10
N ASN A 129 -1.63 -2.74 7.51
CA ASN A 129 -1.97 -2.30 8.86
C ASN A 129 -3.47 -2.04 8.99
N VAL A 130 -4.09 -2.41 10.11
CA VAL A 130 -5.54 -2.28 10.34
C VAL A 130 -5.80 -1.46 11.60
N LEU A 131 -6.28 -0.22 11.42
CA LEU A 131 -6.69 0.66 12.50
C LEU A 131 -8.18 0.45 12.78
N ARG A 132 -8.51 0.01 13.99
CA ARG A 132 -9.87 -0.35 14.38
C ARG A 132 -10.42 0.68 15.35
N TYR A 133 -11.62 1.19 15.09
CA TYR A 133 -12.29 2.16 15.95
C TYR A 133 -13.74 1.75 16.19
N ALA A 134 -14.21 1.95 17.42
CA ALA A 134 -15.61 1.82 17.80
C ALA A 134 -16.04 3.06 18.56
N ASN A 135 -17.09 3.76 18.10
CA ASN A 135 -17.57 5.01 18.69
C ASN A 135 -16.44 6.01 19.00
N ARG A 136 -15.55 6.24 18.02
CA ARG A 136 -14.37 7.11 18.11
C ARG A 136 -13.29 6.67 19.11
N ALA A 137 -13.41 5.50 19.74
CA ALA A 137 -12.36 4.91 20.58
C ALA A 137 -11.52 3.90 19.77
N PRO A 138 -10.18 3.96 19.83
CA PRO A 138 -9.31 2.98 19.17
C PRO A 138 -9.35 1.63 19.90
N LEU A 139 -9.39 0.54 19.14
CA LEU A 139 -9.32 -0.83 19.64
C LEU A 139 -7.90 -1.37 19.41
N GLN A 140 -7.13 -1.47 20.48
CA GLN A 140 -5.70 -1.81 20.39
C GLN A 140 -5.47 -3.32 20.51
N PHE A 141 -6.21 -4.02 21.37
CA PHE A 141 -5.95 -5.43 21.68
C PHE A 141 -6.90 -6.38 20.95
N GLN A 142 -6.59 -7.68 20.99
CA GLN A 142 -7.45 -8.76 20.49
C GLN A 142 -7.84 -8.65 19.01
N ALA A 143 -6.92 -8.19 18.15
CA ALA A 143 -7.18 -8.03 16.72
C ALA A 143 -7.67 -9.32 16.03
N GLY A 144 -7.18 -10.51 16.43
CA GLY A 144 -7.56 -11.78 15.81
C GLY A 144 -9.03 -12.19 16.02
N GLY A 145 -9.63 -11.77 17.15
CA GLY A 145 -11.03 -12.06 17.48
C GLY A 145 -12.03 -11.01 16.96
N CYS A 146 -11.53 -9.91 16.37
CA CYS A 146 -12.38 -8.80 15.98
C CYS A 146 -13.00 -9.01 14.59
N ALA A 147 -14.32 -8.78 14.49
CA ALA A 147 -15.07 -8.84 13.24
C ALA A 147 -14.48 -7.96 12.13
N ILE A 148 -13.88 -6.82 12.48
CA ILE A 148 -13.21 -5.93 11.54
C ILE A 148 -12.04 -6.66 10.88
N THR A 149 -11.08 -7.14 11.66
CA THR A 149 -9.89 -7.85 11.16
C THR A 149 -10.27 -9.09 10.36
N GLN A 150 -11.22 -9.88 10.86
CA GLN A 150 -11.71 -11.07 10.17
C GLN A 150 -12.35 -10.74 8.81
N THR A 151 -13.12 -9.65 8.73
CA THR A 151 -13.73 -9.20 7.47
C THR A 151 -12.68 -8.67 6.50
N VAL A 152 -11.67 -7.97 7.02
CA VAL A 152 -10.53 -7.50 6.24
C VAL A 152 -9.72 -8.67 5.66
N MET A 153 -9.43 -9.70 6.45
CA MET A 153 -8.72 -10.91 6.01
C MET A 153 -9.52 -11.74 5.00
N SER A 154 -10.84 -11.81 5.15
CA SER A 154 -11.72 -12.57 4.24
C SER A 154 -12.05 -11.83 2.94
N THR A 155 -11.80 -10.52 2.86
CA THR A 155 -11.99 -9.73 1.64
C THR A 155 -10.93 -10.09 0.60
N ASN A 156 -11.33 -10.26 -0.67
CA ASN A 156 -10.41 -10.62 -1.76
C ASN A 156 -9.68 -9.39 -2.33
N TRP A 157 -8.58 -9.01 -1.70
CA TRP A 157 -7.78 -7.85 -2.11
C TRP A 157 -6.99 -8.03 -3.41
N ARG A 158 -6.83 -9.28 -3.88
CA ARG A 158 -6.19 -9.58 -5.17
C ARG A 158 -6.92 -8.95 -6.34
N SER A 159 -8.25 -8.86 -6.25
CA SER A 159 -9.07 -8.18 -7.25
C SER A 159 -8.82 -6.67 -7.31
N TYR A 160 -8.24 -6.09 -6.25
CA TYR A 160 -7.89 -4.68 -6.13
C TYR A 160 -6.39 -4.41 -6.34
N GLY A 161 -5.60 -5.41 -6.75
CA GLY A 161 -4.19 -5.25 -7.07
C GLY A 161 -3.21 -5.45 -5.91
N LEU A 162 -3.67 -5.93 -4.75
CA LEU A 162 -2.77 -6.33 -3.65
C LEU A 162 -2.45 -7.82 -3.70
N SER A 163 -1.27 -8.21 -3.23
CA SER A 163 -0.95 -9.63 -3.02
C SER A 163 -1.58 -10.09 -1.70
N GLN A 164 -2.00 -11.34 -1.59
CA GLN A 164 -2.56 -11.90 -0.37
C GLN A 164 -2.35 -13.42 -0.37
N SER A 165 -2.13 -14.05 0.78
CA SER A 165 -2.23 -15.51 0.92
C SER A 165 -3.64 -15.90 1.42
N ARG A 166 -3.94 -17.18 1.66
CA ARG A 166 -5.29 -17.55 2.15
C ARG A 166 -5.43 -17.14 3.61
N ASN A 167 -6.56 -16.50 3.95
CA ASN A 167 -6.93 -16.14 5.32
C ASN A 167 -5.86 -15.33 6.07
N SER A 168 -5.16 -14.45 5.36
CA SER A 168 -4.13 -13.56 5.89
C SER A 168 -4.42 -12.13 5.47
N LEU A 169 -3.78 -11.17 6.16
CA LEU A 169 -3.81 -9.78 5.70
C LEU A 169 -3.06 -9.68 4.35
N PRO A 170 -3.54 -8.85 3.41
CA PRO A 170 -2.83 -8.61 2.16
C PRO A 170 -1.44 -8.01 2.41
N SER A 171 -0.53 -8.36 1.52
CA SER A 171 0.79 -7.76 1.41
C SER A 171 0.70 -6.49 0.56
N GLY A 172 1.26 -5.41 1.08
CA GLY A 172 1.37 -4.09 0.47
C GLY A 172 1.49 -2.99 1.53
N PRO A 173 2.01 -1.80 1.15
CA PRO A 173 2.11 -0.64 2.04
C PRO A 173 0.73 0.02 2.15
N VAL A 174 -0.21 -0.69 2.78
CA VAL A 174 -1.60 -0.26 2.90
C VAL A 174 -1.94 -0.16 4.38
N THR A 175 -2.58 0.95 4.76
CA THR A 175 -3.21 1.09 6.07
C THR A 175 -4.71 1.27 5.86
N VAL A 176 -5.51 0.42 6.51
CA VAL A 176 -6.96 0.51 6.48
C VAL A 176 -7.46 0.92 7.86
N MET A 177 -8.17 2.03 7.94
CA MET A 177 -8.93 2.44 9.09
C MET A 177 -10.38 2.01 8.93
N VAL A 178 -10.94 1.40 9.97
CA VAL A 178 -12.36 1.03 10.02
C VAL A 178 -12.95 1.58 11.31
N HIS A 179 -14.04 2.32 11.19
CA HIS A 179 -14.81 2.85 12.29
C HIS A 179 -16.23 2.27 12.26
N ILE A 180 -16.67 1.73 13.40
CA ILE A 180 -18.08 1.39 13.64
C ILE A 180 -18.67 2.38 14.64
N ALA A 181 -19.76 3.03 14.25
CA ALA A 181 -20.53 3.91 15.12
C ALA A 181 -21.88 3.26 15.42
N SER A 182 -22.26 3.11 16.69
CA SER A 182 -23.54 2.53 17.11
C SER A 182 -23.92 3.02 18.51
N VAL A 183 -25.22 3.02 18.83
CA VAL A 183 -25.69 3.33 20.20
C VAL A 183 -25.18 2.29 21.20
N TRP A 184 -25.21 1.04 20.78
CA TRP A 184 -24.64 -0.09 21.49
C TRP A 184 -23.68 -0.77 20.51
N VAL A 185 -22.39 -0.89 20.82
CA VAL A 185 -21.45 -1.63 19.97
C VAL A 185 -21.36 -3.04 20.55
N PRO A 186 -21.46 -4.10 19.73
CA PRO A 186 -21.43 -5.44 20.25
C PRO A 186 -19.98 -5.88 20.45
N PHE A 187 -19.50 -5.84 21.69
CA PHE A 187 -18.16 -6.31 22.02
C PHE A 187 -18.15 -7.81 22.35
N THR A 188 -17.03 -8.49 22.11
CA THR A 188 -16.84 -9.90 22.46
C THR A 188 -16.67 -10.12 23.96
N ASN A 189 -16.24 -9.10 24.69
CA ASN A 189 -16.01 -9.12 26.14
C ASN A 189 -16.28 -7.75 26.78
N GLU A 190 -16.26 -7.72 28.11
CA GLU A 190 -16.45 -6.51 28.93
C GLU A 190 -15.30 -5.50 28.79
N SER A 191 -14.10 -5.96 28.40
CA SER A 191 -12.94 -5.11 28.14
C SER A 191 -13.13 -4.21 26.92
N LYS A 192 -14.12 -4.50 26.05
CA LYS A 192 -14.46 -3.70 24.86
C LYS A 192 -13.32 -3.56 23.84
N GLU A 193 -12.50 -4.58 23.69
CA GLU A 193 -11.31 -4.56 22.80
C GLU A 193 -11.57 -5.12 21.39
N ALA A 194 -12.66 -5.86 21.20
CA ALA A 194 -12.99 -6.45 19.92
C ALA A 194 -14.50 -6.45 19.65
N VAL A 195 -14.87 -6.06 18.43
CA VAL A 195 -16.24 -6.13 17.91
C VAL A 195 -16.59 -7.57 17.56
N ALA A 196 -17.76 -8.02 17.99
CA ALA A 196 -18.28 -9.37 17.74
C ALA A 196 -18.78 -9.56 16.29
N SER A 197 -18.69 -10.80 15.81
CA SER A 197 -18.91 -11.18 14.42
C SER A 197 -20.38 -11.44 14.09
N TYR A 198 -21.16 -10.37 13.94
CA TYR A 198 -22.55 -10.44 13.44
C TYR A 198 -22.61 -10.39 11.91
N PRO A 199 -23.44 -11.23 11.25
CA PRO A 199 -23.55 -11.26 9.79
C PRO A 199 -23.91 -9.90 9.17
N GLU A 200 -24.79 -9.14 9.80
CA GLU A 200 -25.23 -7.82 9.34
C GLU A 200 -24.08 -6.81 9.36
N ILE A 201 -23.27 -6.83 10.43
CA ILE A 201 -22.09 -5.98 10.57
C ILE A 201 -21.01 -6.39 9.57
N GLN A 202 -20.71 -7.68 9.46
CA GLN A 202 -19.72 -8.19 8.49
C GLN A 202 -20.11 -7.89 7.04
N LYS A 203 -21.40 -7.94 6.72
CA LYS A 203 -21.91 -7.57 5.39
C LYS A 203 -21.61 -6.11 5.08
N GLU A 204 -21.96 -5.18 5.97
CA GLU A 204 -21.69 -3.75 5.74
C GLU A 204 -20.20 -3.41 5.81
N LEU A 205 -19.42 -4.06 6.68
CA LEU A 205 -17.96 -3.96 6.69
C LEU A 205 -17.37 -4.34 5.33
N ARG A 206 -17.81 -5.47 4.77
CA ARG A 206 -17.35 -5.94 3.45
C ARG A 206 -17.70 -4.94 2.36
N LEU A 207 -18.93 -4.43 2.32
CA LEU A 207 -19.35 -3.45 1.32
C LEU A 207 -18.56 -2.13 1.43
N ALA A 208 -18.26 -1.68 2.65
CA ALA A 208 -17.41 -0.53 2.90
C ALA A 208 -15.98 -0.75 2.39
N LEU A 209 -15.36 -1.88 2.73
CA LEU A 209 -14.02 -2.25 2.26
C LEU A 209 -13.94 -2.36 0.72
N GLN A 210 -14.97 -2.92 0.09
CA GLN A 210 -15.05 -3.02 -1.37
C GLN A 210 -15.13 -1.64 -2.05
N SER A 211 -15.77 -0.65 -1.40
CA SER A 211 -15.88 0.70 -1.96
C SER A 211 -14.51 1.39 -2.05
N VAL A 212 -13.70 1.36 -0.98
CA VAL A 212 -12.32 1.88 -0.99
C VAL A 212 -11.38 0.99 -1.81
N GLY A 213 -11.60 -0.32 -1.80
CA GLY A 213 -10.82 -1.29 -2.57
C GLY A 213 -10.92 -1.06 -4.08
N ARG A 214 -12.11 -0.72 -4.60
CA ARG A 214 -12.29 -0.36 -6.02
C ARG A 214 -11.49 0.89 -6.40
N LYS A 215 -11.52 1.93 -5.55
CA LYS A 215 -10.77 3.18 -5.75
C LYS A 215 -9.25 2.90 -5.76
N LEU A 216 -8.75 2.13 -4.80
CA LEU A 216 -7.36 1.66 -4.77
C LEU A 216 -6.99 0.86 -6.03
N GLY A 217 -7.84 -0.08 -6.43
CA GLY A 217 -7.59 -0.89 -7.62
C GLY A 217 -7.56 -0.10 -8.91
N MET A 218 -8.30 1.00 -9.02
CA MET A 218 -8.17 1.95 -10.14
C MET A 218 -6.81 2.65 -10.12
N TYR A 219 -6.40 3.16 -8.95
CA TYR A 219 -5.11 3.81 -8.76
C TYR A 219 -3.92 2.89 -9.12
N LEU A 220 -3.91 1.66 -8.60
CA LEU A 220 -2.84 0.70 -8.87
C LEU A 220 -2.76 0.27 -10.34
N ARG A 221 -3.92 0.03 -10.98
CA ARG A 221 -3.95 -0.30 -12.41
C ARG A 221 -3.43 0.85 -13.27
N ARG A 222 -3.76 2.11 -12.91
CA ARG A 222 -3.23 3.29 -13.59
C ARG A 222 -1.71 3.36 -13.48
N ARG A 223 -1.17 3.21 -12.27
CA ARG A 223 0.29 3.19 -12.03
C ARG A 223 0.99 2.07 -12.79
N MET A 224 0.42 0.87 -12.80
CA MET A 224 0.96 -0.26 -13.56
C MET A 224 0.97 0.00 -15.07
N LYS A 225 -0.11 0.59 -15.62
CA LYS A 225 -0.17 0.98 -17.04
C LYS A 225 0.92 2.00 -17.38
N VAL A 226 1.04 3.07 -16.60
CA VAL A 226 2.07 4.10 -16.79
C VAL A 226 3.47 3.49 -16.74
N ARG A 227 3.73 2.58 -15.78
CA ARG A 227 5.01 1.86 -15.69
C ARG A 227 5.27 1.01 -16.94
N HIS A 228 4.26 0.30 -17.44
CA HIS A 228 4.39 -0.55 -18.63
C HIS A 228 4.69 0.27 -19.89
N GLU A 229 4.01 1.40 -20.08
CA GLU A 229 4.24 2.30 -21.20
C GLU A 229 5.64 2.94 -21.12
N GLY A 230 6.08 3.33 -19.92
CA GLY A 230 7.44 3.82 -19.69
C GLY A 230 8.52 2.76 -19.98
N GLN A 231 8.31 1.52 -19.55
CA GLN A 231 9.21 0.40 -19.87
C GLN A 231 9.25 0.13 -21.38
N ARG A 232 8.09 0.12 -22.04
CA ARG A 232 7.98 -0.06 -23.49
C ARG A 232 8.76 1.03 -24.22
N ARG A 233 8.60 2.30 -23.84
CA ARG A 233 9.37 3.42 -24.39
C ARG A 233 10.88 3.25 -24.19
N ASN A 234 11.31 2.85 -22.99
CA ASN A 234 12.74 2.64 -22.70
C ASN A 234 13.34 1.55 -23.59
N ILE A 235 12.63 0.43 -23.76
CA ILE A 235 13.00 -0.65 -24.67
C ILE A 235 13.13 -0.11 -26.10
N PHE A 236 12.10 0.58 -26.62
CA PHE A 236 12.16 1.15 -27.97
C PHE A 236 13.36 2.08 -28.18
N LEU A 237 13.66 2.96 -27.22
CA LEU A 237 14.80 3.87 -27.30
C LEU A 237 16.16 3.15 -27.31
N ARG A 238 16.28 1.96 -26.69
CA ARG A 238 17.51 1.16 -26.74
C ARG A 238 17.72 0.50 -28.10
N TYR A 239 16.64 0.05 -28.75
CA TYR A 239 16.72 -0.70 -30.01
C TYR A 239 16.66 0.18 -31.27
N ILE A 240 16.21 1.43 -31.15
CA ILE A 240 16.00 2.31 -32.30
C ILE A 240 17.27 2.52 -33.15
N GLY A 241 18.45 2.58 -32.53
CA GLY A 241 19.73 2.70 -33.23
C GLY A 241 20.08 1.46 -34.06
N GLU A 242 19.83 0.26 -33.52
CA GLU A 242 20.07 -1.01 -34.21
C GLU A 242 19.09 -1.21 -35.37
N VAL A 243 17.81 -0.89 -35.15
CA VAL A 243 16.78 -0.95 -36.19
C VAL A 243 17.10 0.01 -37.33
N ALA A 244 17.48 1.26 -37.03
CA ALA A 244 17.86 2.23 -38.04
C ALA A 244 19.06 1.74 -38.88
N THR A 245 20.04 1.11 -38.23
CA THR A 245 21.22 0.54 -38.90
C THR A 245 20.84 -0.63 -39.82
N ALA A 246 20.00 -1.56 -39.35
CA ALA A 246 19.55 -2.71 -40.12
C ALA A 246 18.71 -2.29 -41.34
N VAL A 247 17.77 -1.37 -41.16
CA VAL A 247 16.91 -0.87 -42.24
C VAL A 247 17.71 -0.07 -43.27
N SER A 248 18.66 0.75 -42.82
CA SER A 248 19.58 1.48 -43.70
C SER A 248 20.40 0.54 -44.59
N ARG A 249 20.88 -0.60 -44.03
CA ARG A 249 21.61 -1.62 -44.81
C ARG A 249 20.75 -2.29 -45.88
N VAL A 250 19.48 -2.57 -45.60
CA VAL A 250 18.60 -3.28 -46.54
C VAL A 250 18.08 -2.36 -47.64
N ASN A 251 17.65 -1.14 -47.27
CA ASN A 251 16.97 -0.22 -48.18
C ASN A 251 17.90 0.85 -48.77
N SER A 252 19.19 0.84 -48.44
CA SER A 252 20.16 1.89 -48.80
C SER A 252 19.68 3.30 -48.43
N ALA A 253 18.90 3.41 -47.35
CA ALA A 253 18.36 4.67 -46.86
C ALA A 253 19.34 5.35 -45.89
N ASP A 254 19.25 6.67 -45.77
CA ASP A 254 20.02 7.47 -44.81
C ASP A 254 19.66 7.07 -43.37
N ARG A 255 20.65 6.54 -42.63
CA ARG A 255 20.49 6.05 -41.27
C ARG A 255 20.02 7.15 -40.33
N ASP A 256 20.62 8.34 -40.42
CA ASP A 256 20.43 9.40 -39.43
C ASP A 256 19.02 10.00 -39.57
N LYS A 257 18.57 10.19 -40.82
CA LYS A 257 17.16 10.57 -41.09
C LYS A 257 16.17 9.52 -40.61
N LEU A 258 16.48 8.24 -40.81
CA LEU A 258 15.60 7.15 -40.40
C LEU A 258 15.52 7.03 -38.86
N TYR A 259 16.64 7.28 -38.17
CA TYR A 259 16.70 7.36 -36.72
C TYR A 259 15.83 8.51 -36.19
N GLU A 260 15.95 9.72 -36.76
CA GLU A 260 15.12 10.87 -36.37
C GLU A 260 13.63 10.60 -36.58
N GLN A 261 13.24 10.04 -37.73
CA GLN A 261 11.85 9.68 -38.02
C GLN A 261 11.29 8.64 -37.05
N LEU A 262 12.06 7.58 -36.76
CA LEU A 262 11.65 6.57 -35.78
C LEU A 262 11.52 7.15 -34.38
N LEU A 263 12.35 8.15 -34.04
CA LEU A 263 12.34 8.79 -32.73
C LEU A 263 11.13 9.71 -32.60
N GLU A 264 10.75 10.39 -33.67
CA GLU A 264 9.53 11.17 -33.76
C GLU A 264 8.28 10.29 -33.66
N VAL A 265 8.24 9.15 -34.36
CA VAL A 265 7.16 8.16 -34.25
C VAL A 265 7.08 7.61 -32.83
N ALA A 266 8.21 7.28 -32.20
CA ALA A 266 8.25 6.81 -30.83
C ALA A 266 7.68 7.87 -29.87
N LYS A 267 8.05 9.15 -30.03
CA LYS A 267 7.50 10.26 -29.24
C LYS A 267 6.00 10.41 -29.43
N LYS A 268 5.52 10.39 -30.68
CA LYS A 268 4.10 10.53 -31.02
C LYS A 268 3.24 9.40 -30.43
N ARG A 269 3.66 8.15 -30.62
CA ARG A 269 2.93 6.97 -30.09
C ARG A 269 2.94 6.91 -28.56
N THR A 270 4.00 7.39 -27.91
CA THR A 270 4.02 7.48 -26.44
C THR A 270 3.02 8.54 -25.97
N ALA A 271 3.00 9.72 -26.61
CA ALA A 271 2.07 10.79 -26.26
C ALA A 271 0.60 10.38 -26.47
N GLU A 272 0.29 9.65 -27.55
CA GLU A 272 -1.05 9.08 -27.79
C GLU A 272 -1.44 8.00 -26.74
N ALA A 273 -0.48 7.27 -26.18
CA ALA A 273 -0.75 6.28 -25.13
C ALA A 273 -1.04 6.94 -23.76
N ASP A 274 -0.48 8.13 -23.53
CA ASP A 274 -0.68 8.94 -22.33
C ASP A 274 -2.02 9.71 -22.37
N VAL A 275 -2.51 10.07 -23.55
CA VAL A 275 -3.84 10.71 -23.74
C VAL A 275 -4.91 9.64 -23.97
N LYS A 276 -5.67 9.26 -22.94
CA LYS A 276 -6.85 8.40 -23.15
C LYS A 276 -8.03 9.20 -23.70
N LEU A 277 -8.73 8.63 -24.69
CA LEU A 277 -10.01 9.12 -25.18
C LEU A 277 -11.15 8.31 -24.52
N ASN A 278 -12.26 8.97 -24.15
CA ASN A 278 -13.48 8.28 -23.71
C ASN A 278 -14.26 7.68 -24.90
N ASP A 279 -15.35 6.95 -24.63
CA ASP A 279 -16.26 6.36 -25.63
C ASP A 279 -16.88 7.40 -26.59
N ARG A 280 -16.69 8.70 -26.33
CA ARG A 280 -17.14 9.83 -27.16
C ARG A 280 -15.98 10.57 -27.84
N GLY A 281 -14.77 10.03 -27.82
CA GLY A 281 -13.60 10.60 -28.50
C GLY A 281 -13.03 11.88 -27.87
N LYS A 282 -13.34 12.18 -26.60
CA LYS A 282 -12.73 13.30 -25.86
C LYS A 282 -11.59 12.81 -24.98
N ALA A 283 -10.50 13.58 -24.94
CA ALA A 283 -9.39 13.35 -24.02
C ALA A 283 -9.89 13.38 -22.57
N ILE A 284 -9.68 12.28 -21.84
CA ILE A 284 -9.91 12.18 -20.40
C ILE A 284 -8.71 12.89 -19.75
N THR A 285 -8.88 14.17 -19.41
CA THR A 285 -7.81 14.96 -18.78
C THR A 285 -7.61 14.62 -17.32
N ASP A 286 -8.60 14.04 -16.65
CA ASP A 286 -8.45 13.44 -15.32
C ASP A 286 -9.41 12.26 -15.21
N GLU A 287 -8.87 11.05 -15.02
CA GLU A 287 -9.71 9.92 -14.62
C GLU A 287 -10.22 10.21 -13.20
N ASP A 288 -11.49 10.60 -13.11
CA ASP A 288 -12.20 10.82 -11.86
C ASP A 288 -12.16 9.55 -11.00
N PHE A 289 -11.50 9.64 -9.84
CA PHE A 289 -11.46 8.55 -8.86
C PHE A 289 -12.75 8.50 -8.00
N GLY A 290 -13.70 9.38 -8.29
CA GLY A 290 -14.88 9.68 -7.51
C GLY A 290 -14.56 10.56 -6.30
N ASP A 291 -15.61 10.92 -5.57
CA ASP A 291 -15.50 11.71 -4.35
C ASP A 291 -14.61 11.04 -3.29
N ASN A 292 -14.05 11.84 -2.38
CA ASN A 292 -13.28 11.36 -1.22
C ASN A 292 -12.04 10.55 -1.59
N VAL A 293 -11.30 10.98 -2.61
CA VAL A 293 -9.99 10.45 -2.99
C VAL A 293 -8.98 11.60 -3.02
N ILE A 294 -7.82 11.37 -2.40
CA ILE A 294 -6.70 12.30 -2.42
C ILE A 294 -5.48 11.56 -2.95
N ILE A 295 -4.84 12.11 -3.98
CA ILE A 295 -3.57 11.63 -4.50
C ILE A 295 -2.50 12.64 -4.14
N VAL A 296 -1.48 12.18 -3.43
CA VAL A 296 -0.35 13.00 -3.00
C VAL A 296 0.82 12.76 -3.96
N PRO A 297 1.39 13.81 -4.56
CA PRO A 297 2.58 13.69 -5.39
C PRO A 297 3.74 13.05 -4.62
N PRO A 298 4.65 12.31 -5.30
CA PRO A 298 5.78 11.64 -4.65
C PRO A 298 6.68 12.59 -3.81
N GLU A 299 6.76 13.86 -4.19
CA GLU A 299 7.56 14.89 -3.52
C GLU A 299 7.02 15.25 -2.12
N GLU A 300 5.70 15.17 -1.93
CA GLU A 300 5.03 15.44 -0.65
C GLU A 300 4.88 14.17 0.21
N ALA A 301 4.85 12.98 -0.39
CA ALA A 301 4.60 11.72 0.29
C ALA A 301 5.71 11.29 1.29
N GLY A 302 6.92 11.85 1.16
CA GLY A 302 8.06 11.57 2.04
C GLY A 302 8.14 12.47 3.28
N LEU A 303 7.47 13.63 3.26
CA LEU A 303 7.43 14.59 4.34
C LEU A 303 6.15 14.33 5.13
N GLY A 304 6.25 13.47 6.15
CA GLY A 304 5.25 13.51 7.23
C GLY A 304 5.16 14.96 7.68
N THR A 305 3.96 15.53 7.67
CA THR A 305 3.71 16.92 8.08
C THR A 305 3.94 17.02 9.58
N GLY A 306 5.21 17.07 9.97
CA GLY A 306 5.66 17.42 11.31
C GLY A 306 5.50 18.93 11.46
N GLY A 307 4.35 19.32 11.99
CA GLY A 307 4.16 20.56 12.74
C GLY A 307 4.02 20.22 14.22
#